data_AF-A0AAT9HPD3-F1
#
_entry.id   AF-A0AAT9HPD3-F1
#
_cell.length_a   1.000
_cell.length_b   1.000
_cell.length_c   1.000
_cell.angle_alpha   90.00
_cell.angle_beta   90.00
_cell.angle_gamma   90.00
#
_symmetry.space_group_name_H-M   'P 1'
#
loop_
_entity.id
_entity.type
_entity.pdbx_description
1 polymer ?
#
loop_
_entity_poly.entity_id
_entity_poly.type
_entity_poly.pdbx_seq_one_letter_code
_entity_poly.pdbx_strand_id
1 'polypeptide(L)'
;MVVDIDQLRRRHQRRLEEAVAPWREARPEVTVELRLERGRVRHTLLDASREAQLVVAGARGHGGFTGMLLGSVSQALLYHADCPVTVIRA
;
A
#
# COMPACT_ATOMS: atom_id res chain seq x y z
N MET A 1 25.00 14.77 0.22
CA MET A 1 23.79 14.89 1.07
C MET A 1 23.66 13.62 1.88
N VAL A 2 23.77 13.70 3.21
CA VAL A 2 23.43 12.57 4.09
C VAL A 2 21.91 12.61 4.27
N VAL A 3 21.21 11.57 3.83
CA VAL A 3 19.77 11.44 4.06
C VAL A 3 19.58 10.91 5.48
N ASP A 4 18.92 11.69 6.33
CA ASP A 4 18.48 11.23 7.65
C ASP A 4 17.32 10.23 7.46
N ILE A 5 17.65 8.95 7.60
CA ILE A 5 16.70 7.84 7.47
C ILE A 5 15.61 7.88 8.54
N ASP A 6 15.92 8.37 9.74
CA ASP A 6 14.95 8.49 10.81
C ASP A 6 13.94 9.61 10.54
N GLN A 7 14.41 10.75 10.02
CA GLN A 7 13.52 11.82 9.59
C GLN A 7 12.61 11.37 8.44
N LEU A 8 13.15 10.62 7.47
CA LEU A 8 12.38 10.07 6.36
C LEU A 8 11.32 9.07 6.87
N ARG A 9 11.70 8.15 7.76
CA ARG A 9 10.78 7.18 8.37
C ARG A 9 9.65 7.87 9.13
N ARG A 10 9.96 8.85 9.97
CA ARG A 10 8.96 9.65 10.71
C ARG A 10 7.97 10.34 9.77
N ARG A 11 8.44 10.87 8.64
CA ARG A 11 7.58 11.51 7.64
C ARG A 11 6.63 10.51 6.99
N HIS A 12 7.11 9.33 6.60
CA HIS A 12 6.26 8.30 6.00
C HIS A 12 5.25 7.73 7.00
N GLN A 13 5.67 7.52 8.26
CA GLN A 13 4.80 7.06 9.33
C GLN A 13 3.63 8.03 9.54
N ARG A 14 3.91 9.33 9.68
CA ARG A 14 2.84 10.35 9.82
C ARG A 14 1.87 10.33 8.65
N ARG A 15 2.37 10.26 7.42
CA ARG A 15 1.51 10.21 6.23
C ARG A 15 0.60 8.98 6.21
N LEU A 16 1.09 7.83 6.71
CA LEU A 16 0.31 6.61 6.83
C LEU A 16 -0.79 6.76 7.90
N GLU A 17 -0.46 7.34 9.06
CA GLU A 17 -1.41 7.61 10.14
C GLU A 17 -2.51 8.59 9.73
N GLU A 18 -2.12 9.73 9.13
CA GLU A 18 -3.03 10.77 8.64
C GLU A 18 -4.02 10.24 7.60
N ALA A 19 -3.58 9.36 6.70
CA ALA A 19 -4.43 8.81 5.65
C ALA A 19 -5.55 7.91 6.18
N VAL A 20 -5.34 7.31 7.36
CA VAL A 20 -6.25 6.29 7.93
C VAL A 20 -7.06 6.83 9.12
N ALA A 21 -6.62 7.92 9.75
CA ALA A 21 -7.28 8.52 10.91
C ALA A 21 -8.79 8.79 10.72
N PRO A 22 -9.26 9.41 9.61
CA PRO A 22 -10.68 9.67 9.43
C PRO A 22 -11.53 8.39 9.40
N TRP A 23 -10.97 7.30 8.86
CA TRP A 23 -11.65 6.02 8.75
C TRP A 23 -11.69 5.26 10.07
N ARG A 24 -10.62 5.36 10.89
CA ARG A 24 -10.60 4.77 12.24
C ARG A 24 -11.62 5.43 13.15
N GLU A 25 -11.77 6.75 13.06
CA GLU A 25 -12.78 7.50 13.81
C GLU A 25 -14.19 7.15 13.35
N ALA A 26 -14.41 7.02 12.04
CA ALA A 26 -15.71 6.69 11.48
C ALA A 26 -16.11 5.21 11.64
N ARG A 27 -15.15 4.30 11.85
CA ARG A 27 -15.33 2.83 11.90
C ARG A 27 -14.51 2.20 13.04
N PRO A 28 -14.80 2.52 14.31
CA PRO A 28 -14.02 2.02 15.45
C PRO A 28 -14.09 0.50 15.64
N GLU A 29 -15.10 -0.16 15.06
CA GLU A 29 -15.25 -1.62 15.06
C GLU A 29 -14.21 -2.34 14.19
N VAL A 30 -13.60 -1.63 13.24
CA VAL A 30 -12.58 -2.19 12.34
C VAL A 30 -11.20 -1.99 12.97
N THR A 31 -10.57 -3.08 13.39
CA THR A 31 -9.19 -3.03 13.88
C THR A 31 -8.24 -2.72 12.72
N VAL A 32 -7.49 -1.62 12.84
CA VAL A 32 -6.52 -1.18 11.83
C VAL A 32 -5.10 -1.36 12.34
N GLU A 33 -4.32 -2.19 11.66
CA GLU A 33 -2.88 -2.29 11.84
C GLU A 33 -2.16 -1.51 10.73
N LEU A 34 -1.23 -0.63 11.13
CA LEU A 34 -0.41 0.15 10.20
C LEU A 34 0.99 -0.45 10.12
N ARG A 35 1.40 -0.88 8.93
CA ARG A 35 2.74 -1.44 8.68
C ARG A 35 3.51 -0.54 7.72
N LEU A 36 4.62 0.02 8.20
CA LEU A 36 5.58 0.78 7.38
C LEU A 36 6.80 -0.10 7.07
N GLU A 37 6.82 -0.65 5.86
CA GLU A 37 7.84 -1.61 5.45
C GLU A 37 8.90 -0.95 4.56
N ARG A 38 10.16 -1.36 4.71
CA ARG A 38 11.26 -0.98 3.81
C ARG A 38 11.62 -2.16 2.92
N GLY A 39 11.36 -2.04 1.62
CA GLY A 39 11.70 -3.10 0.69
C GLY A 39 11.25 -2.82 -0.74
N ARG A 40 11.29 -3.86 -1.57
CA ARG A 40 10.69 -3.82 -2.91
C ARG A 40 9.19 -4.01 -2.76
N VAL A 41 8.43 -2.96 -3.05
CA VAL A 41 6.96 -2.91 -2.89
C VAL A 41 6.26 -4.18 -3.37
N ARG A 42 6.64 -4.69 -4.56
CA ARG A 42 6.10 -5.95 -5.10
C ARG A 42 6.28 -7.13 -4.15
N HIS A 43 7.50 -7.37 -3.66
CA HIS A 43 7.76 -8.54 -2.81
C HIS A 43 7.05 -8.40 -1.47
N THR A 44 7.14 -7.22 -0.84
CA THR A 44 6.49 -6.96 0.45
C THR A 44 4.97 -7.18 0.39
N LEU A 45 4.29 -6.73 -0.66
CA LEU A 45 2.85 -6.92 -0.78
C LEU A 45 2.45 -8.35 -1.16
N LEU A 46 3.29 -9.07 -1.92
CA LEU A 46 3.05 -10.48 -2.22
C LEU A 46 3.23 -11.35 -0.97
N ASP A 47 4.25 -11.07 -0.16
CA ASP A 47 4.43 -11.77 1.11
C ASP A 47 3.25 -11.52 2.06
N ALA A 48 2.79 -10.28 2.16
CA ALA A 48 1.59 -9.93 2.94
C ALA A 48 0.31 -10.61 2.39
N SER A 49 0.23 -10.89 1.08
CA SER A 49 -0.93 -11.55 0.49
C SER A 49 -1.12 -12.99 0.95
N ARG A 50 -0.05 -13.65 1.43
CA ARG A 50 -0.11 -15.02 1.97
C ARG A 50 -0.94 -15.14 3.24
N GLU A 51 -1.03 -14.05 4.00
CA GLU A 51 -1.74 -13.97 5.28
C GLU A 51 -3.09 -13.24 5.15
N ALA A 52 -3.39 -12.69 3.97
CA ALA A 52 -4.58 -11.89 3.72
C ALA A 52 -5.69 -12.70 3.04
N GLN A 53 -6.94 -12.38 3.36
CA GLN A 53 -8.11 -12.92 2.64
C GLN A 53 -8.43 -12.13 1.36
N LEU A 54 -7.96 -10.87 1.28
CA LEU A 54 -8.16 -9.98 0.15
C LEU A 54 -7.08 -8.89 0.17
N VAL A 55 -6.49 -8.60 -1.00
CA VAL A 55 -5.65 -7.41 -1.19
C VAL A 55 -6.43 -6.37 -2.00
N VAL A 56 -6.45 -5.13 -1.50
CA VAL A 56 -7.02 -3.98 -2.21
C VAL A 56 -5.91 -3.02 -2.60
N ALA A 57 -5.82 -2.70 -3.88
CA ALA A 57 -4.81 -1.78 -4.42
C ALA A 57 -5.42 -0.74 -5.35
N GLY A 58 -4.81 0.44 -5.43
CA GLY A 58 -5.17 1.44 -6.44
C GLY A 58 -4.77 1.00 -7.85
N ALA A 59 -5.49 1.44 -8.87
CA ALA A 59 -5.16 1.16 -10.27
C ALA A 59 -3.84 1.82 -10.70
N ARG A 60 -3.49 2.98 -10.13
CA ARG A 60 -2.24 3.71 -10.40
C ARG A 60 -1.58 4.18 -9.10
N GLY A 61 -0.25 4.23 -9.11
CA GLY A 61 0.56 4.76 -8.01
C GLY A 61 1.01 6.20 -8.26
N HIS A 62 1.98 6.67 -7.45
CA HIS A 62 2.57 8.01 -7.55
C HIS A 62 3.58 8.18 -8.70
N GLY A 63 3.86 7.11 -9.44
CA GLY A 63 4.71 7.12 -10.64
C GLY A 63 4.05 6.30 -11.74
N GLY A 64 4.20 6.73 -12.98
CA GLY A 64 3.64 6.07 -14.15
C GLY A 64 3.70 6.96 -15.39
N PHE A 65 3.62 6.33 -16.56
CA PHE A 65 3.52 7.04 -17.84
C PHE A 65 2.07 7.41 -18.13
N THR A 66 1.86 8.57 -18.75
CA THR A 66 0.54 8.98 -19.26
C THR A 66 -0.01 7.90 -20.20
N GLY A 67 -1.25 7.46 -19.95
CA GLY A 67 -1.94 6.46 -20.78
C GLY A 67 -1.96 5.02 -20.24
N MET A 68 -1.25 4.71 -19.14
CA MET A 68 -1.28 3.35 -18.57
C MET A 68 -2.55 3.10 -17.75
N LEU A 69 -3.22 1.96 -18.00
CA LEU A 69 -4.46 1.58 -17.29
C LEU A 69 -4.20 1.07 -15.87
N LEU A 70 -3.11 0.34 -15.67
CA LEU A 70 -2.71 -0.29 -14.39
C LEU A 70 -1.25 0.01 -14.09
N GLY A 71 -0.90 0.28 -12.83
CA GLY A 71 0.48 0.42 -12.39
C GLY A 71 1.20 -0.93 -12.24
N SER A 72 2.53 -0.91 -12.24
CA SER A 72 3.36 -2.12 -12.15
C SER A 72 3.12 -2.94 -10.88
N VAL A 73 2.79 -2.29 -9.76
CA VAL A 73 2.47 -2.96 -8.49
C VAL A 73 1.14 -3.70 -8.59
N SER A 74 0.09 -3.04 -9.08
CA SER A 74 -1.25 -3.62 -9.22
C SER A 74 -1.26 -4.77 -10.22
N GLN A 75 -0.50 -4.65 -11.32
CA GLN A 75 -0.28 -5.77 -12.25
C GLN A 75 0.40 -6.95 -11.54
N ALA A 76 1.48 -6.71 -10.80
CA ALA A 76 2.18 -7.79 -10.11
C ALA A 76 1.30 -8.51 -9.08
N LEU A 77 0.45 -7.79 -8.35
CA LEU A 77 -0.53 -8.38 -7.44
C LEU A 77 -1.53 -9.26 -8.18
N LEU A 78 -2.10 -8.77 -9.29
CA LEU A 78 -3.07 -9.54 -10.08
C LEU A 78 -2.51 -10.86 -10.62
N TYR A 79 -1.22 -10.91 -10.93
CA TYR A 79 -0.59 -12.12 -11.48
C TYR A 79 -0.04 -13.08 -10.44
N HIS A 80 0.28 -12.61 -9.23
CA HIS A 80 1.12 -13.38 -8.30
C HIS A 80 0.65 -13.41 -6.85
N ALA A 81 -0.38 -12.64 -6.46
CA ALA A 81 -0.85 -12.68 -5.08
C ALA A 81 -1.44 -14.05 -4.72
N ASP A 82 -1.23 -14.48 -3.49
CA ASP A 82 -1.73 -15.74 -2.94
C ASP A 82 -3.22 -15.65 -2.50
N CYS A 83 -3.84 -14.48 -2.67
CA CYS A 83 -5.24 -14.21 -2.33
C CYS A 83 -5.95 -13.41 -3.44
N PRO A 84 -7.29 -13.32 -3.41
CA PRO A 84 -8.04 -12.42 -4.29
C PRO A 84 -7.50 -10.98 -4.25
N VAL A 85 -7.56 -10.30 -5.40
CA VAL A 85 -7.09 -8.91 -5.56
C VAL A 85 -8.19 -8.06 -6.15
N THR A 86 -8.52 -6.96 -5.45
CA THR A 86 -9.42 -5.92 -5.96
C THR A 86 -8.62 -4.68 -6.32
N VAL A 87 -8.78 -4.23 -7.57
CA VAL A 87 -8.14 -3.00 -8.06
C VAL A 87 -9.16 -1.88 -8.17
N ILE A 88 -8.94 -0.79 -7.44
CA ILE A 88 -9.84 0.36 -7.40
C ILE A 88 -9.29 1.48 -8.30
N ARG A 89 -10.14 1.99 -9.19
CA ARG A 89 -9.85 3.20 -9.97
C ARG A 89 -10.52 4.39 -9.29
N ALA A 90 -9.75 5.45 -9.06
CA ALA A 90 -10.24 6.76 -8.65
C ALA A 90 -10.21 7.71 -9.85
#